data_AF-A0A5S6PLR0-F1
#
_entry.id   AF-A0A5S6PLR0-F1
#
_cell.length_a   1.000
_cell.length_b   1.000
_cell.length_c   1.000
_cell.angle_alpha   90.00
_cell.angle_beta   90.00
_cell.angle_gamma   90.00
#
_symmetry.space_group_name_H-M   'P 1'
#
loop_
_entity.id
_entity.type
_entity.pdbx_description
1 polymer ?
#
loop_
_entity_poly.entity_id
_entity_poly.type
_entity_poly.pdbx_seq_one_letter_code
_entity_poly.pdbx_strand_id
1 'polypeptide(L)'
;MKRSSKEALKGEGGREINKASVASITSSAKSAEQNLERLYKTIRNSAKNERGKKLRLEKASAKRERQKLRLKLREKLGEEKIPKEKPRTIESTREFDITVIEDDDQEVQHDEANDEMSTYFNDEIPPKILITTSPYAKVNTFKFCYELQKCIPNADIFTRKGIPLKKVVKQAKSKEYTDLIVVHEDRKIPNGIVLCHLPDGPTAFFKINSLTFTKNLKKKGESTVHYPEIVLNNFNTRLGHTIARMFACLFPQKPMYSGRRVVTFHNQRDYIFFRHHRYEFKREGEKAALLELGPRFTLRLKWLQKGTFDTRYGEYEWVLKRHEMESSRRRFFL
;
A
#
# COMPACT_ATOMS: atom_id res chain seq x y z
N MET A 1 69.44 -36.86 10.56
CA MET A 1 69.88 -37.39 9.25
C MET A 1 69.50 -36.38 8.16
N LYS A 2 70.46 -35.51 7.76
CA LYS A 2 71.01 -35.33 6.38
C LYS A 2 69.94 -35.08 5.29
N ARG A 3 69.63 -33.83 4.88
CA ARG A 3 70.31 -32.87 3.94
C ARG A 3 70.55 -33.39 2.50
N SER A 4 70.25 -32.48 1.54
CA SER A 4 70.83 -32.31 0.18
C SER A 4 70.11 -33.07 -0.95
N SER A 5 69.84 -32.57 -2.17
CA SER A 5 70.52 -31.55 -3.02
C SER A 5 69.66 -31.11 -4.23
N LYS A 6 69.84 -29.83 -4.67
CA LYS A 6 70.01 -29.26 -6.05
C LYS A 6 69.12 -29.77 -7.22
N GLU A 7 68.67 -28.98 -8.20
CA GLU A 7 69.39 -27.95 -8.99
C GLU A 7 68.41 -27.15 -9.90
N ALA A 8 68.87 -26.00 -10.40
CA ALA A 8 68.10 -24.93 -11.06
C ALA A 8 67.90 -25.10 -12.58
N LEU A 9 66.97 -24.33 -13.18
CA LEU A 9 67.14 -23.65 -14.50
C LEU A 9 66.02 -22.63 -14.76
N LYS A 10 66.42 -21.36 -14.96
CA LYS A 10 65.63 -20.25 -15.50
C LYS A 10 65.47 -20.40 -17.02
N GLY A 11 64.35 -19.93 -17.57
CA GLY A 11 64.18 -19.70 -19.01
C GLY A 11 62.98 -18.80 -19.30
N GLU A 12 63.27 -17.56 -19.70
CA GLU A 12 62.32 -16.56 -20.20
C GLU A 12 61.82 -16.94 -21.60
N GLY A 13 60.58 -16.54 -21.95
CA GLY A 13 60.05 -16.75 -23.30
C GLY A 13 58.61 -16.29 -23.47
N GLY A 14 58.39 -14.97 -23.59
CA GLY A 14 57.13 -14.41 -24.07
C GLY A 14 56.93 -14.72 -25.56
N ARG A 15 55.84 -15.38 -25.93
CA ARG A 15 55.42 -15.59 -27.31
C ARG A 15 54.19 -14.73 -27.61
N GLU A 16 54.35 -13.78 -28.53
CA GLU A 16 53.25 -13.03 -29.14
C GLU A 16 52.26 -13.98 -29.83
N ILE A 17 50.98 -13.86 -29.49
CA ILE A 17 49.89 -14.63 -30.08
C ILE A 17 49.47 -13.95 -31.39
N ASN A 18 49.80 -14.58 -32.52
CA ASN A 18 49.44 -14.10 -33.86
C ASN A 18 47.91 -13.99 -34.03
N LYS A 19 47.43 -12.85 -34.54
CA LYS A 19 46.00 -12.53 -34.81
C LYS A 19 45.25 -13.61 -35.61
N ALA A 20 45.94 -14.40 -36.44
CA ALA A 20 45.35 -15.52 -37.19
C ALA A 20 44.87 -16.69 -36.31
N SER A 21 45.51 -16.91 -35.15
CA SER A 21 45.13 -17.97 -34.20
C SER A 21 43.86 -17.64 -33.41
N VAL A 22 43.57 -16.34 -33.20
CA VAL A 22 42.35 -15.89 -32.52
C VAL A 22 41.13 -16.07 -33.43
N ALA A 23 41.28 -15.83 -34.74
CA ALA A 23 40.22 -16.00 -35.73
C ALA A 23 39.74 -17.47 -35.85
N SER A 24 40.66 -18.45 -35.82
CA SER A 24 40.29 -19.88 -35.88
C SER A 24 39.61 -20.38 -34.61
N ILE A 25 39.97 -19.84 -33.44
CA ILE A 25 39.29 -20.16 -32.17
C ILE A 25 37.86 -19.62 -32.19
N THR A 26 37.63 -18.39 -32.68
CA THR A 26 36.29 -17.79 -32.74
C THR A 26 35.33 -18.48 -33.73
N SER A 27 35.82 -19.03 -34.84
CA SER A 27 34.97 -19.79 -35.78
C SER A 27 34.57 -21.16 -35.22
N SER A 28 35.47 -21.82 -34.48
CA SER A 28 35.17 -23.09 -33.79
C SER A 28 34.13 -22.93 -32.68
N ALA A 29 34.16 -21.82 -31.94
CA ALA A 29 33.19 -21.52 -30.89
C ALA A 29 31.77 -21.29 -31.43
N LYS A 30 31.63 -20.59 -32.57
CA LYS A 30 30.33 -20.37 -33.23
C LYS A 30 29.71 -21.67 -33.75
N SER A 31 30.52 -22.60 -34.28
CA SER A 31 30.07 -23.93 -34.70
C SER A 31 29.58 -24.77 -33.50
N ALA A 32 30.28 -24.69 -32.36
CA ALA A 32 29.89 -25.39 -31.14
C ALA A 32 28.57 -24.88 -30.55
N GLU A 33 28.34 -23.56 -30.54
CA GLU A 33 27.07 -22.96 -30.08
C GLU A 33 25.88 -23.36 -30.98
N GLN A 34 26.05 -23.36 -32.30
CA GLN A 34 25.00 -23.77 -33.25
C GLN A 34 24.64 -25.27 -33.11
N ASN A 35 25.62 -26.13 -32.85
CA ASN A 35 25.37 -27.55 -32.59
C ASN A 35 24.67 -27.78 -31.24
N LEU A 36 24.98 -26.99 -30.21
CA LEU A 36 24.28 -27.01 -28.92
C LEU A 36 22.82 -26.60 -29.07
N GLU A 37 22.51 -25.52 -29.78
CA GLU A 37 21.12 -25.07 -30.01
C GLU A 37 20.29 -26.11 -30.78
N ARG A 38 20.88 -26.77 -31.78
CA ARG A 38 20.22 -27.87 -32.51
C ARG A 38 19.89 -29.05 -31.58
N LEU A 39 20.83 -29.45 -30.72
CA LEU A 39 20.61 -30.52 -29.75
C LEU A 39 19.51 -30.18 -28.74
N TYR A 40 19.40 -28.92 -28.32
CA TYR A 40 18.37 -28.46 -27.39
C TYR A 40 16.95 -28.52 -27.97
N LYS A 41 16.77 -28.42 -29.29
CA LYS A 41 15.45 -28.49 -29.94
C LYS A 41 14.89 -29.91 -30.00
N THR A 42 15.74 -30.95 -30.09
CA THR A 42 15.34 -32.35 -30.32
C THR A 42 15.06 -33.18 -29.06
N ILE A 43 15.34 -32.67 -27.86
CA ILE A 43 15.15 -33.43 -26.60
C ILE A 43 13.66 -33.48 -26.21
N ARG A 44 13.11 -34.69 -26.00
CA ARG A 44 11.77 -34.92 -25.43
C ARG A 44 11.60 -34.17 -24.09
N ASN A 45 10.41 -33.61 -23.85
CA ASN A 45 10.14 -32.77 -22.69
C ASN A 45 10.50 -33.40 -21.33
N SER A 46 10.46 -34.73 -21.17
CA SER A 46 10.85 -35.37 -19.90
C SER A 46 12.36 -35.24 -19.61
N ALA A 47 13.23 -35.50 -20.59
CA ALA A 47 14.68 -35.36 -20.43
C ALA A 47 15.10 -33.88 -20.26
N LYS A 48 14.37 -32.93 -20.89
CA LYS A 48 14.54 -31.49 -20.62
C LYS A 48 14.20 -31.14 -19.16
N ASN A 49 13.13 -31.71 -18.63
CA ASN A 49 12.68 -31.47 -17.25
C ASN A 49 13.65 -32.08 -16.22
N GLU A 50 14.19 -33.28 -16.46
CA GLU A 50 15.18 -33.90 -15.58
C GLU A 50 16.49 -33.10 -15.52
N ARG A 51 17.02 -32.70 -16.69
CA ARG A 51 18.21 -31.84 -16.75
C ARG A 51 17.96 -30.50 -16.07
N GLY A 52 16.77 -29.90 -16.27
CA GLY A 52 16.36 -28.67 -15.59
C GLY A 52 16.27 -28.83 -14.08
N LYS A 53 15.75 -29.96 -13.58
CA LYS A 53 15.70 -30.29 -12.15
C LYS A 53 17.10 -30.41 -11.56
N LYS A 54 18.00 -31.14 -12.22
CA LYS A 54 19.40 -31.29 -11.80
C LYS A 54 20.11 -29.93 -11.71
N LEU A 55 19.99 -29.10 -12.74
CA LEU A 55 20.58 -27.75 -12.77
C LEU A 55 20.02 -26.84 -11.65
N ARG A 56 18.72 -26.93 -11.34
CA ARG A 56 18.10 -26.18 -10.23
C ARG A 56 18.65 -26.62 -8.88
N LEU A 57 18.84 -27.92 -8.67
CA LEU A 57 19.42 -28.47 -7.44
C LEU A 57 20.88 -28.05 -7.27
N GLU A 58 21.68 -28.11 -8.33
CA GLU A 58 23.07 -27.65 -8.34
C GLU A 58 23.16 -26.15 -8.02
N LYS A 59 22.35 -25.31 -8.67
CA LYS A 59 22.27 -23.87 -8.37
C LYS A 59 21.83 -23.58 -6.93
N ALA A 60 20.90 -24.36 -6.39
CA ALA A 60 20.45 -24.21 -5.01
C ALA A 60 21.54 -24.60 -4.00
N SER A 61 22.25 -25.70 -4.25
CA SER A 61 23.40 -26.14 -3.44
C SER A 61 24.52 -25.09 -3.45
N ALA A 62 24.92 -24.63 -4.64
CA ALA A 62 25.92 -23.58 -4.79
C ALA A 62 25.51 -22.26 -4.11
N LYS A 63 24.21 -21.89 -4.14
CA LYS A 63 23.69 -20.72 -3.42
C LYS A 63 23.80 -20.89 -1.89
N ARG A 64 23.47 -22.06 -1.36
CA ARG A 64 23.59 -22.37 0.09
C ARG A 64 25.04 -22.28 0.55
N GLU A 65 25.98 -22.85 -0.20
CA GLU A 65 27.41 -22.77 0.11
C GLU A 65 27.92 -21.32 0.10
N ARG A 66 27.53 -20.51 -0.90
CA ARG A 66 27.84 -19.07 -0.91
C ARG A 66 27.29 -18.33 0.30
N GLN A 67 26.05 -18.63 0.73
CA GLN A 67 25.45 -18.01 1.91
C GLN A 67 26.17 -18.39 3.21
N LYS A 68 26.55 -19.67 3.37
CA LYS A 68 27.35 -20.13 4.50
C LYS A 68 28.71 -19.44 4.56
N LEU A 69 29.41 -19.34 3.43
CA LEU A 69 30.70 -18.65 3.34
C LEU A 69 30.55 -17.17 3.71
N ARG A 70 29.53 -16.48 3.20
CA ARG A 70 29.26 -15.08 3.57
C ARG A 70 28.93 -14.89 5.04
N LEU A 71 28.19 -15.82 5.65
CA LEU A 71 27.89 -15.78 7.08
C LEU A 71 29.18 -15.91 7.91
N LYS A 72 30.03 -16.89 7.58
CA LYS A 72 31.34 -17.09 8.23
C LYS A 72 32.25 -15.87 8.06
N LEU A 73 32.26 -15.26 6.87
CA LEU A 73 33.05 -14.06 6.63
C LEU A 73 32.49 -12.84 7.40
N ARG A 74 31.16 -12.70 7.50
CA ARG A 74 30.52 -11.62 8.30
C ARG A 74 30.86 -11.75 9.78
N GLU A 75 30.87 -12.96 10.31
CA GLU A 75 31.27 -13.25 11.69
C GLU A 75 32.74 -12.85 11.95
N LYS A 76 33.64 -13.08 10.97
CA LYS A 76 35.06 -12.74 11.09
C LYS A 76 35.40 -11.26 10.86
N LEU A 77 34.75 -10.62 9.89
CA LEU A 77 35.11 -9.28 9.39
C LEU A 77 34.18 -8.17 9.91
N GLY A 78 33.10 -8.53 10.60
CA GLY A 78 32.07 -7.60 11.05
C GLY A 78 31.01 -7.32 9.97
N GLU A 79 29.87 -6.76 10.39
CA GLU A 79 28.73 -6.45 9.51
C GLU A 79 29.03 -5.35 8.50
N GLU A 80 29.94 -4.43 8.82
CA GLU A 80 30.32 -3.30 7.95
C GLU A 80 31.02 -3.77 6.67
N LYS A 81 31.91 -4.76 6.77
CA LYS A 81 32.67 -5.26 5.61
C LYS A 81 31.84 -6.16 4.70
N ILE A 82 30.83 -6.85 5.25
CA ILE A 82 29.94 -7.73 4.46
C ILE A 82 28.49 -7.45 4.84
N PRO A 83 27.91 -6.36 4.32
CA PRO A 83 26.55 -5.98 4.63
C PRO A 83 25.58 -7.08 4.22
N LYS A 84 24.47 -7.16 4.96
CA LYS A 84 23.34 -8.01 4.60
C LYS A 84 22.72 -7.46 3.32
N GLU A 85 22.58 -8.31 2.31
CA GLU A 85 21.84 -7.96 1.10
C GLU A 85 20.43 -7.54 1.47
N LYS A 86 20.09 -6.27 1.22
CA LYS A 86 18.73 -5.76 1.39
C LYS A 86 17.86 -6.38 0.29
N PRO A 87 16.72 -7.01 0.62
CA PRO A 87 15.82 -7.53 -0.39
C PRO A 87 15.26 -6.37 -1.23
N ARG A 88 15.21 -6.54 -2.55
CA ARG A 88 14.52 -5.61 -3.45
C ARG A 88 13.02 -5.87 -3.36
N THR A 89 12.33 -5.13 -2.49
CA THR A 89 10.87 -5.16 -2.38
C THR A 89 10.25 -4.12 -3.32
N ILE A 90 8.94 -4.22 -3.56
CA ILE A 90 8.23 -3.22 -4.36
C ILE A 90 8.30 -1.85 -3.68
N GLU A 91 8.22 -1.81 -2.35
CA GLU A 91 8.35 -0.60 -1.54
C GLU A 91 9.76 -0.02 -1.63
N SER A 92 10.82 -0.85 -1.54
CA SER A 92 12.21 -0.39 -1.66
C SER A 92 12.60 0.04 -3.08
N THR A 93 11.79 -0.33 -4.07
CA THR A 93 12.01 -0.01 -5.48
C THR A 93 10.90 0.91 -5.99
N ARG A 94 10.21 1.64 -5.09
CA ARG A 94 9.21 2.65 -5.46
C ARG A 94 9.87 3.68 -6.36
N GLU A 95 9.16 4.07 -7.41
CA GLU A 95 9.60 5.17 -8.26
C GLU A 95 9.56 6.47 -7.46
N PHE A 96 10.61 7.27 -7.56
CA PHE A 96 10.63 8.58 -6.93
C PHE A 96 9.47 9.41 -7.46
N ASP A 97 8.68 9.97 -6.54
CA ASP A 97 7.56 10.85 -6.86
C ASP A 97 7.87 12.20 -6.22
N ILE A 98 7.84 13.24 -7.05
CA ILE A 98 8.16 14.62 -6.66
C ILE A 98 7.12 15.16 -5.65
N THR A 99 5.93 14.57 -5.62
CA THR A 99 4.84 14.97 -4.71
C THR A 99 4.97 14.40 -3.30
N VAL A 100 6.00 13.59 -3.01
CA VAL A 100 6.28 13.11 -1.66
C VAL A 100 6.73 14.29 -0.81
N ILE A 101 6.01 14.51 0.28
CA ILE A 101 6.24 15.63 1.20
C ILE A 101 7.36 15.26 2.16
N GLU A 102 8.23 16.22 2.43
CA GLU A 102 9.19 16.19 3.54
C GLU A 102 8.53 16.81 4.77
N ASP A 103 8.77 16.26 5.97
CA ASP A 103 8.05 16.65 7.19
C ASP A 103 8.15 18.15 7.53
N ASP A 104 9.22 18.83 7.08
CA ASP A 104 9.51 20.25 7.31
C ASP A 104 9.15 21.18 6.13
N ASP A 105 8.35 20.71 5.15
CA ASP A 105 7.92 21.52 4.01
C ASP A 105 6.94 22.64 4.43
N GLN A 106 7.46 23.88 4.47
CA GLN A 106 6.69 25.07 4.87
C GLN A 106 5.52 25.37 3.92
N GLU A 107 5.63 25.03 2.63
CA GLU A 107 4.58 25.28 1.65
C GLU A 107 3.35 24.41 1.97
N VAL A 108 3.58 23.13 2.25
CA VAL A 108 2.52 22.18 2.60
C VAL A 108 1.87 22.56 3.93
N GLN A 109 2.66 22.94 4.93
CA GLN A 109 2.11 23.40 6.22
C GLN A 109 1.22 24.64 6.05
N HIS A 110 1.62 25.57 5.17
CA HIS A 110 0.81 26.75 4.85
C HIS A 110 -0.48 26.37 4.12
N ASP A 111 -0.41 25.48 3.14
CA ASP A 111 -1.59 24.98 2.41
C ASP A 111 -2.57 24.29 3.37
N GLU A 112 -2.06 23.41 4.24
CA GLU A 112 -2.85 22.68 5.23
C GLU A 112 -3.47 23.58 6.31
N ALA A 113 -2.84 24.71 6.64
CA ALA A 113 -3.39 25.66 7.60
C ALA A 113 -4.57 26.48 7.03
N ASN A 114 -4.63 26.63 5.71
CA ASN A 114 -5.61 27.47 5.01
C ASN A 114 -6.62 26.67 4.16
N ASP A 115 -6.57 25.34 4.22
CA ASP A 115 -7.47 24.49 3.45
C ASP A 115 -8.91 24.52 3.98
N GLU A 116 -9.83 23.90 3.23
CA GLU A 116 -11.24 23.86 3.60
C GLU A 116 -11.51 23.02 4.86
N MET A 117 -10.54 22.21 5.29
CA MET A 117 -10.60 21.34 6.48
C MET A 117 -9.96 21.99 7.72
N SER A 118 -9.32 23.15 7.58
CA SER A 118 -8.61 23.86 8.64
C SER A 118 -9.49 24.13 9.87
N THR A 119 -10.78 24.43 9.65
CA THR A 119 -11.78 24.63 10.72
C THR A 119 -11.92 23.41 11.63
N TYR A 120 -11.84 22.18 11.07
CA TYR A 120 -11.81 20.97 11.87
C TYR A 120 -10.52 20.89 12.66
N PHE A 121 -9.35 21.10 12.03
CA PHE A 121 -8.03 20.97 12.66
C PHE A 121 -7.75 22.03 13.73
N ASN A 122 -8.35 23.21 13.60
CA ASN A 122 -8.33 24.30 14.58
C ASN A 122 -9.28 24.05 15.77
N ASP A 123 -9.96 22.89 15.82
CA ASP A 123 -10.84 22.49 16.92
C ASP A 123 -12.09 23.41 17.08
N GLU A 124 -12.47 24.15 16.03
CA GLU A 124 -13.56 25.12 16.05
C GLU A 124 -14.95 24.46 16.01
N ILE A 125 -15.09 23.43 15.17
CA ILE A 125 -16.37 22.76 14.90
C ILE A 125 -16.23 21.26 15.18
N PRO A 126 -17.06 20.66 16.04
CA PRO A 126 -17.03 19.22 16.25
C PRO A 126 -17.54 18.48 15.02
N PRO A 127 -16.94 17.35 14.64
CA PRO A 127 -17.33 16.62 13.44
C PRO A 127 -18.72 16.01 13.61
N LYS A 128 -19.56 16.23 12.60
CA LYS A 128 -20.93 15.76 12.53
C LYS A 128 -21.17 15.12 11.17
N ILE A 129 -21.35 13.81 11.16
CA ILE A 129 -21.25 13.00 9.95
C ILE A 129 -22.63 12.51 9.53
N LEU A 130 -22.96 12.71 8.26
CA LEU A 130 -24.16 12.17 7.62
C LEU A 130 -23.80 10.96 6.77
N ILE A 131 -24.28 9.77 7.14
CA ILE A 131 -24.18 8.56 6.34
C ILE A 131 -25.48 8.36 5.57
N THR A 132 -25.37 8.15 4.26
CA THR A 132 -26.50 7.87 3.39
C THR A 132 -26.15 6.80 2.34
N THR A 133 -27.15 6.20 1.74
CA THR A 133 -26.98 5.18 0.69
C THR A 133 -27.35 5.72 -0.69
N SER A 134 -27.03 4.99 -1.76
CA SER A 134 -27.68 5.18 -3.07
C SER A 134 -29.20 4.96 -2.99
N PRO A 135 -29.99 5.53 -3.93
CA PRO A 135 -31.41 5.19 -4.06
C PRO A 135 -31.61 3.68 -4.15
N TYR A 136 -32.67 3.17 -3.52
CA TYR A 136 -33.07 1.76 -3.56
C TYR A 136 -32.05 0.74 -3.03
N ALA A 137 -31.13 1.17 -2.16
CA ALA A 137 -30.17 0.30 -1.49
C ALA A 137 -30.86 -0.88 -0.78
N LYS A 138 -30.17 -2.02 -0.76
CA LYS A 138 -30.65 -3.28 -0.18
C LYS A 138 -30.05 -3.49 1.21
N VAL A 139 -30.51 -4.57 1.85
CA VAL A 139 -30.22 -4.90 3.24
C VAL A 139 -28.71 -4.91 3.55
N ASN A 140 -27.87 -5.43 2.65
CA ASN A 140 -26.42 -5.49 2.87
C ASN A 140 -25.76 -4.11 2.93
N THR A 141 -26.24 -3.16 2.14
CA THR A 141 -25.75 -1.78 2.14
C THR A 141 -26.14 -1.06 3.41
N PHE A 142 -27.39 -1.22 3.86
CA PHE A 142 -27.81 -0.71 5.17
C PHE A 142 -27.01 -1.35 6.32
N LYS A 143 -26.78 -2.67 6.30
CA LYS A 143 -25.90 -3.34 7.27
C LYS A 143 -24.51 -2.70 7.32
N PHE A 144 -23.94 -2.37 6.16
CA PHE A 144 -22.64 -1.70 6.10
C PHE A 144 -22.69 -0.28 6.69
N CYS A 145 -23.75 0.49 6.40
CA CYS A 145 -23.94 1.81 7.02
C CYS A 145 -24.01 1.74 8.56
N TYR A 146 -24.74 0.77 9.12
CA TYR A 146 -24.80 0.58 10.58
C TYR A 146 -23.45 0.17 11.18
N GLU A 147 -22.66 -0.64 10.46
CA GLU A 147 -21.30 -0.98 10.88
C GLU A 147 -20.36 0.24 10.83
N LEU A 148 -20.51 1.12 9.82
CA LEU A 148 -19.78 2.39 9.74
C LEU A 148 -20.16 3.34 10.88
N GLN A 149 -21.45 3.47 11.20
CA GLN A 149 -21.93 4.26 12.33
C GLN A 149 -21.39 3.73 13.67
N LYS A 150 -21.21 2.41 13.82
CA LYS A 150 -20.57 1.85 15.02
C LYS A 150 -19.08 2.22 15.13
N CYS A 151 -18.42 2.45 13.99
CA CYS A 151 -17.01 2.84 13.94
C CYS A 151 -16.82 4.35 14.18
N ILE A 152 -17.62 5.18 13.50
CA ILE A 152 -17.52 6.64 13.49
C ILE A 152 -18.46 7.24 14.56
N PRO A 153 -17.93 7.88 15.62
CA PRO A 153 -18.77 8.59 16.58
C PRO A 153 -19.58 9.70 15.90
N ASN A 154 -20.74 10.05 16.46
CA ASN A 154 -21.59 11.16 15.98
C ASN A 154 -22.07 11.04 14.52
N ALA A 155 -22.12 9.82 13.98
CA ALA A 155 -22.65 9.57 12.65
C ALA A 155 -24.17 9.30 12.67
N ASP A 156 -24.92 10.07 11.87
CA ASP A 156 -26.34 9.85 11.63
C ASP A 156 -26.56 9.10 10.33
N ILE A 157 -27.47 8.12 10.31
CA ILE A 157 -27.84 7.41 9.09
C ILE A 157 -29.20 7.91 8.59
N PHE A 158 -29.23 8.42 7.36
CA PHE A 158 -30.48 8.75 6.68
C PHE A 158 -30.59 8.03 5.33
N THR A 159 -31.82 7.68 4.97
CA THR A 159 -32.16 7.11 3.66
C THR A 159 -32.51 8.23 2.69
N ARG A 160 -31.97 8.19 1.47
CA ARG A 160 -32.23 9.22 0.45
C ARG A 160 -33.66 9.25 -0.05
N LYS A 161 -34.43 8.15 0.05
CA LYS A 161 -35.80 8.03 -0.51
C LYS A 161 -35.94 8.59 -1.95
N GLY A 162 -34.92 8.42 -2.81
CA GLY A 162 -34.91 8.94 -4.19
C GLY A 162 -34.49 10.40 -4.38
N ILE A 163 -34.17 11.13 -3.29
CA ILE A 163 -33.72 12.53 -3.35
C ILE A 163 -32.35 12.63 -4.05
N PRO A 164 -32.17 13.52 -5.04
CA PRO A 164 -30.88 13.77 -5.71
C PRO A 164 -29.78 14.22 -4.75
N LEU A 165 -28.53 13.83 -5.00
CA LEU A 165 -27.42 14.04 -4.06
C LEU A 165 -27.14 15.53 -3.81
N LYS A 166 -27.26 16.37 -4.86
CA LYS A 166 -27.16 17.83 -4.72
C LYS A 166 -28.16 18.42 -3.72
N LYS A 167 -29.38 17.87 -3.63
CA LYS A 167 -30.37 18.31 -2.63
C LYS A 167 -30.01 17.83 -1.23
N VAL A 168 -29.46 16.61 -1.11
CA VAL A 168 -28.95 16.08 0.16
C VAL A 168 -27.79 16.93 0.69
N VAL A 169 -26.85 17.32 -0.18
CA VAL A 169 -25.74 18.25 0.18
C VAL A 169 -26.30 19.57 0.71
N LYS A 170 -27.26 20.20 0.03
CA LYS A 170 -27.90 21.43 0.51
C LYS A 170 -28.57 21.26 1.87
N GLN A 171 -29.27 20.15 2.09
CA GLN A 171 -29.89 19.83 3.38
C GLN A 171 -28.87 19.54 4.48
N ALA A 172 -27.75 18.91 4.13
CA ALA A 172 -26.65 18.62 5.05
C ALA A 172 -26.00 19.92 5.52
N LYS A 173 -25.71 20.85 4.58
CA LYS A 173 -25.23 22.21 4.89
C LYS A 173 -26.19 22.95 5.82
N SER A 174 -27.50 22.93 5.54
CA SER A 174 -28.50 23.61 6.40
C SER A 174 -28.64 23.02 7.81
N LYS A 175 -28.17 21.78 8.02
CA LYS A 175 -28.19 21.08 9.32
C LYS A 175 -26.81 21.03 9.98
N GLU A 176 -25.85 21.79 9.44
CA GLU A 176 -24.48 21.92 9.96
C GLU A 176 -23.77 20.57 10.07
N TYR A 177 -23.98 19.69 9.10
CA TYR A 177 -23.12 18.50 8.95
C TYR A 177 -21.76 18.92 8.37
N THR A 178 -20.68 18.39 8.93
CA THR A 178 -19.31 18.62 8.47
C THR A 178 -18.95 17.69 7.32
N ASP A 179 -19.48 16.46 7.32
CA ASP A 179 -19.12 15.45 6.32
C ASP A 179 -20.31 14.63 5.88
N LEU A 180 -20.31 14.24 4.61
CA LEU A 180 -21.32 13.40 3.98
C LEU A 180 -20.66 12.15 3.38
N ILE A 181 -21.07 10.99 3.85
CA ILE A 181 -20.66 9.68 3.34
C ILE A 181 -21.83 9.07 2.55
N VAL A 182 -21.64 8.85 1.25
CA VAL A 182 -22.61 8.18 0.38
C VAL A 182 -22.11 6.78 0.02
N VAL A 183 -22.79 5.75 0.50
CA VAL A 183 -22.49 4.35 0.13
C VAL A 183 -23.26 3.97 -1.12
N HIS A 184 -22.52 3.64 -2.18
CA HIS A 184 -23.04 3.10 -3.43
C HIS A 184 -23.10 1.57 -3.41
N GLU A 185 -24.18 1.03 -3.97
CA GLU A 185 -24.40 -0.40 -4.14
C GLU A 185 -24.28 -0.80 -5.61
N ASP A 186 -23.71 -1.99 -5.86
CA ASP A 186 -23.84 -2.70 -7.12
C ASP A 186 -24.16 -4.18 -6.83
N ARG A 187 -25.10 -4.76 -7.57
CA ARG A 187 -25.54 -6.16 -7.39
C ARG A 187 -25.79 -6.59 -5.93
N LYS A 188 -26.48 -5.75 -5.13
CA LYS A 188 -26.79 -6.02 -3.71
C LYS A 188 -25.57 -6.03 -2.76
N ILE A 189 -24.45 -5.48 -3.21
CA ILE A 189 -23.19 -5.41 -2.46
C ILE A 189 -22.67 -3.96 -2.47
N PRO A 190 -22.22 -3.41 -1.34
CA PRO A 190 -21.55 -2.11 -1.32
C PRO A 190 -20.30 -2.12 -2.21
N ASN A 191 -20.24 -1.20 -3.17
CA ASN A 191 -19.16 -1.13 -4.18
C ASN A 191 -18.36 0.18 -4.07
N GLY A 192 -18.98 1.28 -3.66
CA GLY A 192 -18.29 2.58 -3.60
C GLY A 192 -18.69 3.42 -2.41
N ILE A 193 -17.80 4.33 -2.02
CA ILE A 193 -18.06 5.36 -1.02
C ILE A 193 -17.70 6.70 -1.65
N VAL A 194 -18.62 7.65 -1.63
CA VAL A 194 -18.30 9.07 -1.86
C VAL A 194 -18.20 9.73 -0.50
N LEU A 195 -17.06 10.37 -0.23
CA LEU A 195 -16.82 11.18 0.95
C LEU A 195 -16.76 12.64 0.50
N CYS A 196 -17.65 13.47 1.04
CA CYS A 196 -17.72 14.90 0.72
C CYS A 196 -17.58 15.68 2.02
N HIS A 197 -16.56 16.53 2.10
CA HIS A 197 -16.43 17.50 3.18
C HIS A 197 -17.35 18.70 2.91
N LEU A 198 -17.97 19.24 3.94
CA LEU A 198 -18.94 20.34 3.90
C LEU A 198 -18.46 21.46 4.83
N PRO A 199 -18.76 22.74 4.54
CA PRO A 199 -19.66 23.21 3.50
C PRO A 199 -19.06 23.17 2.10
N ASP A 200 -17.79 23.54 1.88
CA ASP A 200 -17.24 23.72 0.54
C ASP A 200 -15.96 22.89 0.29
N GLY A 201 -15.72 21.88 1.13
CA GLY A 201 -14.56 21.03 1.03
C GLY A 201 -14.61 19.99 -0.10
N PRO A 202 -13.51 19.24 -0.28
CA PRO A 202 -13.33 18.32 -1.40
C PRO A 202 -14.27 17.10 -1.33
N THR A 203 -14.46 16.49 -2.50
CA THR A 203 -15.22 15.25 -2.65
C THR A 203 -14.32 14.14 -3.21
N ALA A 204 -14.19 13.04 -2.49
CA ALA A 204 -13.42 11.88 -2.90
C ALA A 204 -14.34 10.69 -3.18
N PHE A 205 -14.07 9.94 -4.26
CA PHE A 205 -14.73 8.66 -4.51
C PHE A 205 -13.76 7.50 -4.37
N PHE A 206 -14.17 6.55 -3.54
CA PHE A 206 -13.43 5.32 -3.28
C PHE A 206 -14.21 4.13 -3.79
N LYS A 207 -13.51 3.21 -4.44
CA LYS A 207 -14.01 1.87 -4.68
C LYS A 207 -13.74 1.00 -3.46
N ILE A 208 -14.77 0.34 -2.94
CA ILE A 208 -14.68 -0.66 -1.89
C ILE A 208 -14.27 -1.99 -2.52
N ASN A 209 -13.25 -2.63 -1.93
CA ASN A 209 -12.89 -4.01 -2.22
C ASN A 209 -12.82 -4.80 -0.90
N SER A 210 -12.89 -6.14 -1.01
CA SER A 210 -12.66 -7.07 0.10
C SER A 210 -13.47 -6.78 1.38
N LEU A 211 -14.74 -6.37 1.24
CA LEU A 211 -15.62 -6.11 2.36
C LEU A 211 -15.93 -7.40 3.14
N THR A 212 -15.59 -7.40 4.43
CA THR A 212 -15.93 -8.46 5.40
C THR A 212 -16.68 -7.82 6.56
N PHE A 213 -17.94 -8.22 6.75
CA PHE A 213 -18.76 -7.76 7.87
C PHE A 213 -18.26 -8.31 9.20
N THR A 214 -18.50 -7.60 10.30
CA THR A 214 -18.07 -7.97 11.65
C THR A 214 -18.64 -9.33 12.08
N LYS A 215 -19.83 -9.68 11.60
CA LYS A 215 -20.46 -11.00 11.84
C LYS A 215 -19.65 -12.18 11.29
N ASN A 216 -18.86 -11.97 10.24
CA ASN A 216 -18.08 -13.01 9.58
C ASN A 216 -16.65 -13.12 10.13
N LEU A 217 -16.28 -12.32 11.13
CA LEU A 217 -14.99 -12.37 11.79
C LEU A 217 -14.97 -13.49 12.83
N LYS A 218 -13.89 -14.28 12.86
CA LYS A 218 -13.74 -15.42 13.79
C LYS A 218 -13.72 -14.99 15.25
N LYS A 219 -12.99 -13.92 15.55
CA LYS A 219 -12.91 -13.27 16.88
C LYS A 219 -13.33 -11.83 16.69
N LYS A 220 -14.35 -11.40 17.43
CA LYS A 220 -14.89 -10.05 17.39
C LYS A 220 -15.09 -9.56 18.81
N GLY A 221 -14.81 -8.29 19.06
CA GLY A 221 -15.17 -7.59 20.28
C GLY A 221 -16.37 -6.68 20.06
N GLU A 222 -16.95 -6.21 21.16
CA GLU A 222 -17.99 -5.19 21.12
C GLU A 222 -17.39 -3.78 21.24
N SER A 223 -17.91 -2.85 20.43
CA SER A 223 -17.48 -1.45 20.45
C SER A 223 -18.11 -0.74 21.66
N THR A 224 -17.31 0.05 22.37
CA THR A 224 -17.77 0.93 23.45
C THR A 224 -18.06 2.33 22.93
N VAL A 225 -18.74 3.17 23.71
CA VAL A 225 -19.12 4.54 23.32
C VAL A 225 -17.92 5.49 23.14
N HIS A 226 -16.79 5.23 23.82
CA HIS A 226 -15.56 6.03 23.79
C HIS A 226 -15.08 6.43 22.39
N TYR A 227 -14.58 7.66 22.20
CA TYR A 227 -14.00 8.08 20.93
C TYR A 227 -12.71 7.32 20.60
N PRO A 228 -12.57 6.79 19.38
CA PRO A 228 -11.39 6.03 18.98
C PRO A 228 -10.21 6.95 18.66
N GLU A 229 -9.01 6.44 18.86
CA GLU A 229 -7.78 6.98 18.26
C GLU A 229 -7.77 6.69 16.74
N ILE A 230 -7.11 7.55 15.98
CA ILE A 230 -6.99 7.39 14.52
C ILE A 230 -5.52 7.15 14.20
N VAL A 231 -5.26 6.16 13.36
CA VAL A 231 -3.92 5.87 12.83
C VAL A 231 -3.98 5.98 11.31
N LEU A 232 -3.28 6.97 10.77
CA LEU A 232 -3.16 7.23 9.33
C LEU A 232 -1.72 6.91 8.92
N ASN A 233 -1.52 5.82 8.18
CA ASN A 233 -0.18 5.34 7.83
C ASN A 233 0.08 5.42 6.32
N ASN A 234 1.28 5.87 5.95
CA ASN A 234 1.82 5.93 4.57
C ASN A 234 1.03 6.84 3.62
N PHE A 235 0.60 8.00 4.08
CA PHE A 235 -0.05 9.02 3.25
C PHE A 235 0.93 10.14 2.95
N ASN A 236 2.05 9.82 2.30
CA ASN A 236 3.23 10.70 2.30
C ASN A 236 3.25 11.65 1.08
N THR A 237 2.36 11.49 0.12
CA THR A 237 2.28 12.42 -1.02
C THR A 237 1.33 13.57 -0.71
N ARG A 238 1.40 14.69 -1.46
CA ARG A 238 0.43 15.79 -1.33
C ARG A 238 -1.02 15.30 -1.43
N LEU A 239 -1.31 14.43 -2.40
CA LEU A 239 -2.63 13.78 -2.52
C LEU A 239 -2.94 12.90 -1.30
N GLY A 240 -1.94 12.15 -0.82
CA GLY A 240 -2.03 11.33 0.38
C GLY A 240 -2.44 12.15 1.61
N HIS A 241 -1.78 13.29 1.85
CA HIS A 241 -2.08 14.22 2.93
C HIS A 241 -3.53 14.73 2.85
N THR A 242 -3.99 15.20 1.69
CA THR A 242 -5.38 15.65 1.51
C THR A 242 -6.37 14.54 1.88
N ILE A 243 -6.15 13.31 1.40
CA ILE A 243 -7.01 12.17 1.70
C ILE A 243 -6.93 11.77 3.19
N ALA A 244 -5.75 11.82 3.80
CA ALA A 244 -5.55 11.56 5.21
C ALA A 244 -6.33 12.58 6.06
N ARG A 245 -6.26 13.87 5.70
CA ARG A 245 -7.01 14.95 6.34
C ARG A 245 -8.52 14.75 6.23
N MET A 246 -9.01 14.38 5.05
CA MET A 246 -10.43 14.03 4.87
C MET A 246 -10.86 12.86 5.78
N PHE A 247 -10.02 11.84 5.97
CA PHE A 247 -10.34 10.75 6.89
C PHE A 247 -10.26 11.16 8.36
N ALA A 248 -9.34 12.07 8.72
CA ALA A 248 -9.23 12.60 10.07
C ALA A 248 -10.50 13.37 10.47
N CYS A 249 -11.04 14.20 9.57
CA CYS A 249 -12.26 15.00 9.78
C CYS A 249 -13.49 14.16 10.16
N LEU A 250 -13.50 12.87 9.83
CA LEU A 250 -14.61 11.97 10.17
C LEU A 250 -14.71 11.62 11.66
N PHE A 251 -13.69 11.88 12.47
CA PHE A 251 -13.64 11.42 13.86
C PHE A 251 -13.36 12.61 14.78
N PRO A 252 -13.83 12.60 16.04
CA PRO A 252 -13.45 13.62 17.01
C PRO A 252 -11.93 13.66 17.24
N GLN A 253 -11.34 14.86 17.26
CA GLN A 253 -9.91 15.06 17.52
C GLN A 253 -9.44 14.54 18.89
N LYS A 254 -10.34 14.49 19.88
CA LYS A 254 -10.03 14.15 21.27
C LYS A 254 -10.34 12.68 21.55
N PRO A 255 -9.39 11.74 21.38
CA PRO A 255 -9.61 10.33 21.65
C PRO A 255 -9.80 10.07 23.14
N MET A 256 -10.61 9.07 23.47
CA MET A 256 -10.81 8.62 24.85
C MET A 256 -10.00 7.34 25.08
N TYR A 257 -8.78 7.49 25.59
CA TYR A 257 -7.83 6.38 25.83
C TYR A 257 -8.36 5.29 26.77
N SER A 258 -9.30 5.62 27.66
CA SER A 258 -9.98 4.65 28.55
C SER A 258 -10.66 3.52 27.76
N GLY A 259 -11.20 3.83 26.57
CA GLY A 259 -11.88 2.85 25.73
C GLY A 259 -10.93 1.95 24.93
N ARG A 260 -9.66 2.35 24.79
CA ARG A 260 -8.61 1.67 24.03
C ARG A 260 -9.06 1.30 22.61
N ARG A 261 -9.85 2.16 21.97
CA ARG A 261 -10.36 1.95 20.60
C ARG A 261 -9.42 2.65 19.63
N VAL A 262 -9.10 1.98 18.53
CA VAL A 262 -8.29 2.54 17.46
C VAL A 262 -8.89 2.20 16.10
N VAL A 263 -9.02 3.22 15.25
CA VAL A 263 -9.37 3.09 13.84
C VAL A 263 -8.11 3.34 13.03
N THR A 264 -7.80 2.42 12.12
CA THR A 264 -6.58 2.48 11.31
C THR A 264 -6.96 2.57 9.84
N PHE A 265 -6.41 3.58 9.17
CA PHE A 265 -6.32 3.68 7.72
C PHE A 265 -4.86 3.46 7.34
N HIS A 266 -4.56 2.28 6.83
CA HIS A 266 -3.20 1.96 6.39
C HIS A 266 -3.13 1.96 4.88
N ASN A 267 -2.39 2.89 4.29
CA ASN A 267 -2.13 2.90 2.86
C ASN A 267 -1.00 1.94 2.52
N GLN A 268 -1.26 1.02 1.60
CA GLN A 268 -0.25 0.19 0.99
C GLN A 268 -0.52 0.06 -0.51
N ARG A 269 0.34 0.69 -1.33
CA ARG A 269 0.27 0.62 -2.80
C ARG A 269 -1.06 1.15 -3.35
N ASP A 270 -1.53 2.28 -2.83
CA ASP A 270 -2.82 2.93 -3.12
C ASP A 270 -4.07 2.12 -2.71
N TYR A 271 -3.88 1.08 -1.90
CA TYR A 271 -4.96 0.40 -1.20
C TYR A 271 -4.97 0.86 0.24
N ILE A 272 -6.04 1.52 0.65
CA ILE A 272 -6.24 1.98 2.02
C ILE A 272 -7.00 0.89 2.76
N PHE A 273 -6.32 0.23 3.68
CA PHE A 273 -6.90 -0.81 4.53
C PHE A 273 -7.54 -0.16 5.74
N PHE A 274 -8.87 -0.27 5.84
CA PHE A 274 -9.61 0.15 7.01
C PHE A 274 -9.69 -0.99 8.02
N ARG A 275 -9.30 -0.74 9.27
CA ARG A 275 -9.50 -1.67 10.38
C ARG A 275 -9.92 -0.93 11.64
N HIS A 276 -10.75 -1.57 12.45
CA HIS A 276 -11.17 -1.05 13.74
C HIS A 276 -10.87 -2.06 14.83
N HIS A 277 -10.05 -1.67 15.80
CA HIS A 277 -9.55 -2.55 16.86
C HIS A 277 -9.78 -1.97 18.25
N ARG A 278 -9.81 -2.86 19.24
CA ARG A 278 -9.44 -2.56 20.61
C ARG A 278 -8.02 -3.04 20.84
N TYR A 279 -7.20 -2.23 21.49
CA TYR A 279 -5.85 -2.65 21.88
C TYR A 279 -5.75 -2.91 23.38
N GLU A 280 -4.82 -3.76 23.74
CA GLU A 280 -4.39 -3.98 25.13
C GLU A 280 -2.88 -4.14 25.15
N PHE A 281 -2.19 -3.31 25.94
CA PHE A 281 -0.76 -3.42 26.13
C PHE A 281 -0.45 -4.61 27.04
N LYS A 282 0.50 -5.45 26.61
CA LYS A 282 1.04 -6.52 27.47
C LYS A 282 1.91 -5.91 28.57
N ARG A 283 2.29 -6.72 29.56
CA ARG A 283 2.84 -6.33 30.89
C ARG A 283 4.05 -5.38 30.88
N GLU A 284 4.67 -5.07 29.74
CA GLU A 284 5.82 -4.15 29.61
C GLU A 284 5.67 -3.14 28.45
N GLY A 285 4.49 -3.01 27.83
CA GLY A 285 4.26 -2.03 26.76
C GLY A 285 4.90 -2.33 25.40
N GLU A 286 5.81 -3.33 25.30
CA GLU A 286 6.50 -3.66 24.04
C GLU A 286 5.58 -4.10 22.90
N LYS A 287 4.48 -4.77 23.24
CA LYS A 287 3.55 -5.38 22.28
C LYS A 287 2.12 -5.09 22.67
N ALA A 288 1.34 -4.60 21.71
CA ALA A 288 -0.11 -4.49 21.82
C ALA A 288 -0.79 -5.74 21.27
N ALA A 289 -1.69 -6.33 22.04
CA ALA A 289 -2.66 -7.30 21.54
C ALA A 289 -3.85 -6.53 20.93
N LEU A 290 -4.31 -6.96 19.75
CA LEU A 290 -5.41 -6.33 19.03
C LEU A 290 -6.61 -7.27 18.93
N LEU A 291 -7.80 -6.74 19.17
CA LEU A 291 -9.08 -7.40 18.96
C LEU A 291 -9.91 -6.59 17.97
N GLU A 292 -10.41 -7.21 16.91
CA GLU A 292 -11.22 -6.52 15.90
C GLU A 292 -12.64 -6.23 16.42
N LEU A 293 -13.12 -5.01 16.16
CA LEU A 293 -14.42 -4.52 16.61
C LEU A 293 -15.40 -4.24 15.46
N GLY A 294 -14.87 -3.98 14.26
CA GLY A 294 -15.64 -3.49 13.12
C GLY A 294 -15.30 -4.21 11.81
N PRO A 295 -15.93 -3.79 10.70
CA PRO A 295 -15.77 -4.45 9.41
C PRO A 295 -14.35 -4.26 8.87
N ARG A 296 -13.91 -5.21 8.04
CA ARG A 296 -12.69 -5.07 7.23
C ARG A 296 -13.10 -4.67 5.83
N PHE A 297 -12.48 -3.65 5.27
CA PHE A 297 -12.58 -3.38 3.85
C PHE A 297 -11.31 -2.69 3.36
N THR A 298 -11.14 -2.64 2.05
CA THR A 298 -10.09 -1.87 1.40
C THR A 298 -10.71 -0.84 0.49
N LEU A 299 -10.24 0.40 0.61
CA LEU A 299 -10.62 1.49 -0.27
C LEU A 299 -9.53 1.69 -1.31
N ARG A 300 -9.95 2.08 -2.50
CA ARG A 300 -9.06 2.54 -3.55
C ARG A 300 -9.61 3.82 -4.14
N LEU A 301 -8.85 4.90 -4.04
CA LEU A 301 -9.23 6.19 -4.59
C LEU A 301 -9.44 6.08 -6.10
N LYS A 302 -10.52 6.67 -6.60
CA LYS A 302 -10.86 6.72 -8.02
C LYS A 302 -10.79 8.13 -8.57
N TRP A 303 -11.25 9.10 -7.81
CA TRP A 303 -11.10 10.50 -8.13
C TRP A 303 -11.23 11.34 -6.87
N LEU A 304 -10.62 12.52 -6.92
CA LEU A 304 -10.72 13.61 -5.98
C LEU A 304 -11.19 14.84 -6.76
N GLN A 305 -12.23 15.49 -6.26
CA GLN A 305 -12.87 16.65 -6.84
C GLN A 305 -12.75 17.81 -5.86
N LYS A 306 -12.40 19.00 -6.37
CA LYS A 306 -12.43 20.23 -5.61
C LYS A 306 -13.87 20.65 -5.36
N GLY A 307 -14.17 20.98 -4.11
CA GLY A 307 -15.51 21.35 -3.66
C GLY A 307 -16.49 20.18 -3.56
N THR A 308 -17.74 20.54 -3.22
CA THR A 308 -18.81 19.56 -3.01
C THR A 308 -19.23 18.85 -4.29
N PHE A 309 -19.89 17.70 -4.14
CA PHE A 309 -20.31 16.85 -5.25
C PHE A 309 -21.04 17.60 -6.38
N ASP A 310 -20.34 17.79 -7.51
CA ASP A 310 -20.91 18.27 -8.77
C ASP A 310 -20.51 17.38 -9.95
N THR A 311 -21.51 16.74 -10.55
CA THR A 311 -21.33 15.87 -11.71
C THR A 311 -21.11 16.61 -13.04
N ARG A 312 -21.50 17.89 -13.14
CA ARG A 312 -21.52 18.61 -14.44
C ARG A 312 -20.31 19.52 -14.63
N TYR A 313 -20.00 20.32 -13.63
CA TYR A 313 -18.94 21.34 -13.70
C TYR A 313 -17.86 21.13 -12.63
N GLY A 314 -17.82 19.92 -12.07
CA GLY A 314 -16.85 19.57 -11.05
C GLY A 314 -15.42 19.60 -11.57
N GLU A 315 -14.57 20.38 -10.90
CA GLU A 315 -13.14 20.37 -11.16
C GLU A 315 -12.50 19.17 -10.43
N TYR A 316 -11.94 18.25 -11.20
CA TYR A 316 -11.24 17.11 -10.64
C TYR A 316 -9.76 17.47 -10.41
N GLU A 317 -9.34 17.42 -9.15
CA GLU A 317 -7.93 17.55 -8.78
C GLU A 317 -7.14 16.31 -9.23
N TRP A 318 -7.74 15.13 -9.06
CA TRP A 318 -7.09 13.87 -9.42
C TRP A 318 -8.11 12.84 -9.90
N VAL A 319 -7.79 12.09 -10.96
CA VAL A 319 -8.65 11.01 -11.49
C VAL A 319 -7.80 9.83 -11.89
N LEU A 320 -8.10 8.63 -11.37
CA LEU A 320 -7.36 7.42 -11.71
C LEU A 320 -7.63 6.95 -13.14
N LYS A 321 -6.76 7.32 -14.07
CA LYS A 321 -6.76 6.81 -15.44
C LYS A 321 -5.93 5.53 -15.54
N ARG A 322 -6.60 4.39 -15.36
CA ARG A 322 -5.98 3.05 -15.28
C ARG A 322 -4.90 2.78 -16.35
N HIS A 323 -5.19 3.06 -17.62
CA HIS A 323 -4.29 2.72 -18.72
C HIS A 323 -3.07 3.65 -18.85
N GLU A 324 -3.19 4.89 -18.38
CA GLU A 324 -2.12 5.90 -18.44
C GLU A 324 -1.25 5.85 -17.17
N MET A 325 -1.90 5.73 -16.01
CA MET A 325 -1.27 5.91 -14.70
C MET A 325 -0.71 4.61 -14.12
N GLU A 326 -1.36 3.47 -14.32
CA GLU A 326 -0.91 2.18 -13.78
C GLU A 326 0.05 1.44 -14.74
N SER A 327 0.83 2.20 -15.52
CA SER A 327 1.83 1.66 -16.44
C SER A 327 2.97 0.96 -15.70
N SER A 328 3.38 1.50 -14.56
CA SER A 328 4.37 0.88 -13.67
C SER A 328 3.73 0.27 -12.43
N ARG A 329 4.20 -0.93 -12.04
CA ARG A 329 3.80 -1.60 -10.79
C ARG A 329 4.52 -1.05 -9.55
N ARG A 330 5.35 -0.02 -9.73
CA ARG A 330 6.19 0.61 -8.70
C ARG A 330 5.84 2.07 -8.43
N ARG A 331 4.87 2.62 -9.19
CA ARG A 331 4.34 3.96 -9.00
C ARG A 331 3.09 3.90 -8.13
N PHE A 332 3.03 4.74 -7.11
CA PHE A 332 1.91 4.86 -6.17
C PHE A 332 1.66 6.35 -5.89
N PHE A 333 0.40 6.74 -5.78
CA PHE A 333 -0.03 8.15 -5.78
C PHE A 333 -0.37 8.69 -4.39
N LEU A 334 -0.62 7.82 -3.41
CA LEU A 334 -0.91 8.18 -2.02
C LEU A 334 0.32 8.10 -1.10
#